data_AF-A0AA91QUR7-F1
#
_entry.id   AF-A0AA91QUR7-F1
#
_cell.length_a   1.000
_cell.length_b   1.000
_cell.length_c   1.000
_cell.angle_alpha   90.00
_cell.angle_beta   90.00
_cell.angle_gamma   90.00
#
_symmetry.space_group_name_H-M   'P 1'
#
loop_
_entity.id
_entity.type
_entity.pdbx_description
1 polymer ?
#
loop_
_entity_poly.entity_id
_entity_poly.type
_entity_poly.pdbx_seq_one_letter_code
_entity_poly.pdbx_strand_id
1 'polypeptide(L)'
;MASKPPEKPQFGITSRIAVSAVFAATLVFGVGGWAAQAKLSGAVITQGQVAVTQQVKLIQHRDGGIVSAIPVKNGTHVRKGDVLLQLDETQTRVELSIVRGQLQQFYAMRARLTAERDGDATV
;
A
#
# COMPACT_ATOMS: atom_id res chain seq x y z
N MET A 1 63.36 -63.28 -61.68
CA MET A 1 61.90 -63.45 -61.57
C MET A 1 61.66 -64.23 -60.28
N ALA A 2 60.92 -63.79 -59.26
CA ALA A 2 59.81 -62.86 -59.19
C ALA A 2 59.82 -62.08 -57.86
N SER A 3 59.27 -60.88 -57.91
CA SER A 3 59.13 -59.89 -56.86
C SER A 3 58.22 -60.34 -55.70
N LYS A 4 58.69 -60.12 -54.47
CA LYS A 4 57.93 -60.23 -53.22
C LYS A 4 56.72 -59.28 -53.25
N PRO A 5 55.48 -59.74 -53.02
CA PRO A 5 54.35 -58.83 -52.89
C PRO A 5 54.29 -58.25 -51.45
N PRO A 6 53.85 -56.99 -51.28
CA PRO A 6 53.68 -56.40 -49.96
C PRO A 6 52.36 -56.87 -49.31
N GLU A 7 52.45 -57.43 -48.11
CA GLU A 7 51.27 -57.72 -47.27
C GLU A 7 50.61 -56.41 -46.83
N LYS A 8 49.35 -56.21 -47.24
CA LYS A 8 48.50 -55.15 -46.71
C LYS A 8 47.79 -55.69 -45.46
N PRO A 9 47.87 -55.01 -44.29
CA PRO A 9 47.28 -55.54 -43.07
C PRO A 9 45.76 -55.60 -43.23
N GLN A 10 45.24 -56.82 -43.16
CA GLN A 10 43.82 -57.13 -43.22
C GLN A 10 43.15 -56.73 -41.90
N PHE A 11 42.12 -55.88 -41.98
CA PHE A 11 41.12 -55.59 -40.95
C PHE A 11 41.63 -55.51 -39.49
N GLY A 12 42.23 -54.36 -39.15
CA GLY A 12 42.59 -54.05 -37.77
C GLY A 12 41.36 -53.79 -36.89
N ILE A 13 41.14 -54.63 -35.88
CA ILE A 13 40.16 -54.43 -34.78
C ILE A 13 40.29 -53.02 -34.16
N THR A 14 41.51 -52.47 -34.18
CA THR A 14 41.85 -51.10 -33.77
C THR A 14 41.03 -50.03 -34.48
N SER A 15 40.68 -50.24 -35.77
CA SER A 15 39.83 -49.31 -36.53
C SER A 15 38.40 -49.29 -35.99
N ARG A 16 37.84 -50.45 -35.61
CA ARG A 16 36.48 -50.54 -35.04
C ARG A 16 36.42 -49.97 -33.62
N ILE A 17 37.46 -50.21 -32.81
CA ILE A 17 37.58 -49.62 -31.48
C ILE A 17 37.67 -48.10 -31.58
N ALA A 18 38.49 -47.58 -32.50
CA ALA A 18 38.59 -46.14 -32.73
C ALA A 18 37.24 -45.53 -33.16
N VAL A 19 36.52 -46.17 -34.09
CA VAL A 19 35.18 -45.72 -34.51
C VAL A 19 34.18 -45.74 -33.34
N SER A 20 34.17 -46.79 -32.53
CA SER A 20 33.29 -46.87 -31.35
C SER A 20 33.64 -45.81 -30.29
N ALA A 21 34.92 -45.52 -30.08
CA ALA A 21 35.38 -44.49 -29.15
C ALA A 21 35.00 -43.09 -29.62
N VAL A 22 35.13 -42.80 -30.92
CA VAL A 22 34.67 -41.54 -31.51
C VAL A 22 33.16 -41.39 -31.39
N PHE A 23 32.40 -42.45 -31.64
CA PHE A 23 30.94 -42.43 -31.52
C PHE A 23 30.50 -42.19 -30.07
N ALA A 24 31.12 -42.88 -29.11
CA ALA A 24 30.87 -42.67 -27.69
C ALA A 24 31.21 -41.24 -27.24
N ALA A 25 32.36 -40.71 -27.67
CA ALA A 25 32.75 -39.34 -27.38
C ALA A 25 31.72 -38.34 -27.94
N THR A 26 31.28 -38.55 -29.17
CA THR A 26 30.29 -37.67 -29.83
C THR A 26 28.96 -37.67 -29.07
N LEU A 27 28.53 -38.83 -28.58
CA LEU A 27 27.29 -38.96 -27.81
C LEU A 27 27.39 -38.25 -26.46
N VAL A 28 28.51 -38.42 -25.75
CA VAL A 28 28.75 -37.78 -24.45
C VAL A 28 28.86 -36.26 -24.59
N PHE A 29 29.67 -35.76 -25.52
CA PHE A 29 29.85 -34.32 -25.71
C PHE A 29 28.63 -33.66 -26.35
N GLY A 30 27.92 -34.34 -27.25
CA GLY A 30 26.71 -33.83 -27.88
C GLY A 30 25.56 -33.72 -26.90
N VAL A 31 25.17 -34.82 -26.27
CA VAL A 31 24.03 -34.85 -25.34
C VAL A 31 24.40 -34.13 -24.04
N GLY A 32 25.60 -34.37 -23.50
CA GLY A 32 26.07 -33.73 -22.28
C GLY A 32 26.27 -32.22 -22.43
N GLY A 33 26.84 -31.78 -23.56
CA GLY A 33 27.00 -30.36 -23.85
C GLY A 33 25.66 -29.64 -24.02
N TRP A 34 24.70 -30.28 -24.70
CA TRP A 34 23.34 -29.75 -24.82
C TRP A 34 22.61 -29.67 -23.48
N ALA A 35 22.67 -30.74 -22.67
CA ALA A 35 22.04 -30.78 -21.35
C ALA A 35 22.63 -29.76 -20.37
N ALA A 36 23.95 -29.51 -20.43
CA ALA A 36 24.60 -28.50 -19.60
C ALA A 36 24.17 -27.07 -19.97
N GLN A 37 23.84 -26.82 -21.24
CA GLN A 37 23.41 -25.50 -21.70
C GLN A 37 21.90 -25.28 -21.56
N ALA A 38 21.13 -26.36 -21.37
CA ALA A 38 19.68 -26.30 -21.22
C ALA A 38 19.29 -25.56 -19.93
N LYS A 39 18.74 -24.35 -20.10
CA LYS A 39 18.20 -23.57 -18.99
C LYS A 39 16.82 -24.09 -18.62
N LEU A 40 16.71 -24.72 -17.45
CA LEU A 40 15.43 -25.14 -16.89
C LEU A 40 14.72 -23.93 -16.27
N SER A 41 13.87 -23.27 -17.04
CA SER A 41 13.06 -22.14 -16.58
C SER A 41 11.89 -22.67 -15.75
N GLY A 42 12.04 -22.68 -14.43
CA GLY A 42 10.95 -22.89 -13.49
C GLY A 42 10.32 -21.57 -13.10
N ALA A 43 9.02 -21.39 -13.35
CA ALA A 43 8.25 -20.29 -12.79
C ALA A 43 7.41 -20.84 -11.63
N VAL A 44 7.68 -20.36 -10.41
CA VAL A 44 6.80 -20.63 -9.27
C VAL A 44 5.65 -19.63 -9.33
N ILE A 45 4.45 -20.13 -9.58
CA ILE A 45 3.23 -19.31 -9.61
C ILE A 45 2.80 -19.10 -8.15
N THR A 46 3.17 -17.97 -7.57
CA THR A 46 2.71 -17.59 -6.23
C THR A 46 1.53 -16.63 -6.33
N GLN A 47 0.44 -16.90 -5.62
CA GLN A 47 -0.65 -15.94 -5.47
C GLN A 47 -0.27 -14.92 -4.39
N GLY A 48 0.31 -13.80 -4.79
CA GLY A 48 0.57 -12.66 -3.92
C GLY A 48 -0.51 -11.60 -4.11
N GLN A 49 -1.25 -11.28 -3.05
CA GLN A 49 -2.22 -10.18 -3.09
C GLN A 49 -1.56 -8.91 -2.53
N VAL A 50 -1.41 -7.88 -3.36
CA VAL A 50 -0.97 -6.55 -2.91
C VAL A 50 -2.15 -5.87 -2.23
N ALA A 51 -2.28 -6.05 -0.92
CA ALA A 51 -3.23 -5.30 -0.13
C ALA A 51 -2.65 -3.90 0.12
N VAL A 52 -3.20 -2.88 -0.53
CA VAL A 52 -3.00 -1.50 -0.09
C VAL A 52 -3.73 -1.38 1.24
N THR A 53 -2.99 -1.34 2.35
CA THR A 53 -3.56 -1.04 3.66
C THR A 53 -3.98 0.43 3.68
N GLN A 54 -5.13 0.74 3.08
CA GLN A 54 -5.84 1.97 3.35
C GLN A 54 -6.50 1.79 4.71
N GLN A 55 -5.82 2.20 5.78
CA GLN A 55 -6.47 2.38 7.07
C GLN A 55 -7.51 3.50 6.92
N VAL A 56 -8.75 3.13 6.61
CA VAL A 56 -9.87 4.07 6.63
C VAL A 56 -10.10 4.45 8.08
N LYS A 57 -9.65 5.64 8.47
CA LYS A 57 -9.98 6.21 9.77
C LYS A 57 -11.39 6.81 9.67
N LEU A 58 -12.36 6.16 10.30
CA LEU A 58 -13.67 6.76 10.51
C LEU A 58 -13.51 7.93 11.49
N ILE A 59 -13.69 9.15 10.99
CA ILE A 59 -13.78 10.35 11.82
C ILE A 59 -15.27 10.57 12.09
N GLN A 60 -15.71 10.19 13.29
CA GLN A 60 -17.09 10.40 13.74
C GLN A 60 -17.11 11.57 14.73
N HIS A 61 -17.89 12.60 14.43
CA HIS A 61 -18.16 13.69 15.37
C HIS A 61 -19.09 13.17 16.49
N ARG A 62 -18.73 13.42 17.76
CA ARG A 62 -19.45 12.91 18.95
C ARG A 62 -20.88 13.43 19.09
N ASP A 63 -21.13 14.68 18.69
CA ASP A 63 -22.37 15.35 19.04
C ASP A 63 -23.40 15.34 17.91
N GLY A 64 -22.99 15.00 16.68
CA GLY A 64 -23.88 14.89 15.51
C GLY A 64 -24.51 16.23 15.08
N GLY A 65 -24.17 16.73 13.89
CA GLY A 65 -24.75 17.94 13.32
C GLY A 65 -24.84 17.85 11.79
N ILE A 66 -25.61 18.76 11.18
CA ILE A 66 -25.75 18.82 9.71
C ILE A 66 -24.39 19.23 9.12
N VAL A 67 -23.92 18.50 8.10
CA VAL A 67 -22.66 18.82 7.42
C VAL A 67 -22.89 20.03 6.51
N SER A 68 -22.16 21.11 6.75
CA SER A 68 -22.19 22.31 5.91
C SER A 68 -21.26 22.17 4.71
N ALA A 69 -20.02 21.70 4.92
CA ALA A 69 -19.04 21.53 3.84
C ALA A 69 -18.03 20.41 4.13
N ILE A 70 -17.58 19.75 3.07
CA ILE A 70 -16.47 18.79 3.08
C ILE A 70 -15.41 19.31 2.10
N PRO A 71 -14.43 20.11 2.56
CA PRO A 71 -13.46 20.78 1.70
C PRO A 71 -12.35 19.86 1.15
N VAL A 72 -12.48 18.54 1.29
CA VAL A 72 -11.46 17.56 0.89
C VAL A 72 -11.99 16.54 -0.11
N LYS A 73 -11.12 16.10 -1.03
CA LYS A 73 -11.43 15.05 -2.03
C LYS A 73 -10.63 13.78 -1.75
N ASN A 74 -11.12 12.64 -2.23
CA ASN A 74 -10.40 11.37 -2.15
C ASN A 74 -9.00 11.49 -2.77
N GLY A 75 -7.98 11.09 -2.02
CA GLY A 75 -6.57 11.18 -2.42
C GLY A 75 -5.85 12.46 -1.98
N THR A 76 -6.53 13.40 -1.33
CA THR A 76 -5.90 14.61 -0.80
C THR A 76 -4.99 14.27 0.38
N HIS A 77 -3.72 14.72 0.34
CA HIS A 77 -2.80 14.64 1.47
C HIS A 77 -3.18 15.69 2.53
N VAL A 78 -3.42 15.23 3.76
CA VAL A 78 -3.85 16.08 4.88
C VAL A 78 -2.84 16.02 6.02
N ARG A 79 -2.65 17.15 6.71
CA ARG A 79 -1.78 17.30 7.88
C ARG A 79 -2.63 17.47 9.14
N LYS A 80 -1.98 17.31 10.30
CA LYS A 80 -2.65 17.51 11.59
C LYS A 80 -3.11 18.97 11.71
N GLY A 81 -4.41 19.17 11.91
CA GLY A 81 -5.03 20.49 12.05
C GLY A 81 -5.81 20.96 10.81
N ASP A 82 -5.73 20.24 9.69
CA ASP A 82 -6.51 20.56 8.49
C ASP A 82 -8.01 20.30 8.75
N VAL A 83 -8.87 21.23 8.29
CA VAL A 83 -10.32 21.10 8.39
C VAL A 83 -10.80 20.10 7.35
N LEU A 84 -11.30 18.95 7.82
CA LEU A 84 -11.82 17.89 6.95
C LEU A 84 -13.33 17.96 6.75
N LEU A 85 -14.03 18.53 7.73
CA LEU A 85 -15.48 18.61 7.77
C LEU A 85 -15.88 19.86 8.56
N GLN A 86 -16.83 20.61 8.02
CA GLN A 86 -17.44 21.76 8.68
C GLN A 86 -18.90 21.45 8.97
N LEU A 87 -19.29 21.59 10.24
CA LEU A 87 -20.66 21.42 10.70
C LEU A 87 -21.41 22.74 10.53
N ASP A 88 -22.72 22.65 10.32
CA ASP A 88 -23.61 23.81 10.24
C ASP A 88 -23.76 24.45 11.62
N GLU A 89 -23.17 25.63 11.79
CA GLU A 89 -23.19 26.40 13.03
C GLU A 89 -24.52 27.10 13.31
N THR A 90 -25.49 27.05 12.38
CA THR A 90 -26.70 27.88 12.45
C THR A 90 -27.49 27.63 13.74
N GLN A 91 -27.69 26.36 14.14
CA GLN A 91 -28.40 26.04 15.38
C GLN A 91 -27.60 26.40 16.64
N THR A 92 -26.32 26.05 16.68
CA THR A 92 -25.44 26.34 17.83
C THR A 92 -25.30 27.85 18.08
N ARG A 93 -25.27 28.64 17.01
CA ARG A 93 -25.13 30.10 17.09
C ARG A 93 -26.43 30.76 17.58
N VAL A 94 -27.60 30.19 17.27
CA VAL A 94 -28.90 30.61 17.82
C VAL A 94 -29.00 30.27 19.30
N GLU A 95 -28.60 29.07 19.72
CA GLU A 95 -28.63 28.69 21.13
C GLU A 95 -27.72 29.57 21.98
N LEU A 96 -26.51 29.87 21.48
CA LEU A 96 -25.59 30.78 22.14
C LEU A 96 -26.15 32.21 22.31
N SER A 97 -26.91 32.70 21.34
CA SER A 97 -27.50 34.04 21.40
C SER A 97 -28.62 34.12 22.45
N ILE A 98 -29.42 33.06 22.58
CA ILE A 98 -30.46 32.94 23.61
C ILE A 98 -29.82 32.97 25.01
N VAL A 99 -28.82 32.13 25.26
CA VAL A 99 -28.16 32.06 26.58
C VAL A 99 -27.47 33.38 26.94
N ARG A 100 -26.82 34.04 25.97
CA ARG A 100 -26.24 35.38 26.20
C ARG A 100 -27.31 36.42 26.52
N GLY A 101 -28.45 36.39 25.84
CA GLY A 101 -29.56 37.30 26.13
C GLY A 101 -30.10 37.13 27.55
N GLN A 102 -30.27 35.88 27.99
CA GLN A 102 -30.68 35.56 29.36
C GLN A 102 -29.68 36.05 30.40
N LEU A 103 -28.38 35.83 30.15
CA LEU A 103 -27.31 36.30 31.03
C LEU A 103 -27.33 37.82 31.19
N GLN A 104 -27.56 38.55 30.08
CA GLN A 104 -27.66 40.01 30.10
C GLN A 104 -28.88 40.47 30.92
N GLN A 105 -30.01 39.80 30.80
CA GLN A 105 -31.21 40.07 31.62
C GLN A 105 -30.93 39.85 33.11
N PHE A 106 -30.28 38.74 33.47
CA PHE A 106 -29.93 38.48 34.87
C PHE A 106 -28.96 39.53 35.44
N TYR A 107 -27.99 40.00 34.64
CA TYR A 107 -27.12 41.09 35.07
C TYR A 107 -27.88 42.40 35.28
N ALA A 108 -28.81 42.74 34.38
CA ALA A 108 -29.65 43.93 34.53
C ALA A 108 -30.54 43.84 35.78
N MET A 109 -31.15 42.68 36.02
CA MET A 109 -31.99 42.44 37.20
C MET A 109 -31.17 42.53 38.49
N ARG A 110 -29.98 41.93 38.52
CA ARG A 110 -29.08 42.02 39.66
C ARG A 110 -28.65 43.47 39.92
N ALA A 111 -28.27 44.21 38.88
CA ALA A 111 -27.86 45.60 39.01
C ALA A 111 -28.99 46.46 39.60
N ARG A 112 -30.22 46.28 39.10
CA ARG A 112 -31.41 46.94 39.65
C ARG A 112 -31.65 46.58 41.12
N LEU A 113 -31.68 45.29 41.47
CA LEU A 113 -31.89 44.86 42.86
C LEU A 113 -30.80 45.37 43.81
N THR A 114 -29.56 45.47 43.32
CA THR A 114 -28.44 46.03 44.09
C THR A 114 -28.64 47.53 44.32
N ALA A 115 -29.09 48.26 43.29
CA ALA A 115 -29.43 49.68 43.41
C ALA A 115 -30.64 49.93 44.33
N GLU A 116 -31.67 49.07 44.29
CA GLU A 116 -32.81 49.15 45.21
C GLU A 116 -32.35 48.91 46.65
N ARG A 117 -31.53 47.88 46.90
CA ARG A 117 -30.98 47.60 48.24
C ARG A 117 -30.12 48.75 48.77
N ASP A 118 -29.23 49.29 47.94
CA ASP A 118 -28.28 50.32 48.36
C ASP A 118 -28.96 51.70 48.48
N GLY A 119 -30.02 51.96 47.69
CA GLY A 119 -30.86 53.15 47.80
C GLY A 119 -31.70 53.18 49.08
N ASP A 120 -32.18 52.03 49.54
CA ASP A 120 -32.93 51.88 50.80
C ASP A 120 -32.03 52.04 52.05
N ALA A 121 -30.71 51.92 51.88
CA ALA A 121 -29.73 52.10 52.96
C ALA A 121 -29.27 53.57 53.16
N THR A 122 -29.73 54.50 52.32
CA THR A 122 -29.27 55.91 52.31
C THR A 122 -30.34 56.96 52.58
N VAL A 123 -31.52 56.57 53.07
CA VAL A 123 -32.59 57.49 53.48
C VAL A 123 -32.82 57.43 54.98
#